data_AF-A0A355PSJ0-F1
#
_entry.id   AF-A0A355PSJ0-F1
#
_cell.length_a   1.000
_cell.length_b   1.000
_cell.length_c   1.000
_cell.angle_alpha   90.00
_cell.angle_beta   90.00
_cell.angle_gamma   90.00
#
_symmetry.space_group_name_H-M   'P 1'
#
loop_
_entity.id
_entity.type
_entity.pdbx_description
1 polymer ?
#
loop_
_entity_poly.entity_id
_entity_poly.type
_entity_poly.pdbx_seq_one_letter_code
_entity_poly.pdbx_strand_id
1 'polypeptide(L)'
;MVILRSLDVPVVGNDGTEDTTVGILVAAGDNLEENVVDQMERESLCATLWRCVDSLPGIQPDVILSRYGQNLTIKGCGDACGITAAEARKQHDKALRNLRSGENGKLLRPFLPDYAQIYSSVLVGNGWERFNQTWTSSTEQVALEL
;
A
#
# COMPACT_ATOMS: atom_id res chain seq x y z
N MET A 1 39.04 0.43 5.56
CA MET A 1 39.66 0.14 6.87
C MET A 1 38.77 0.73 7.95
N VAL A 2 37.98 -0.09 8.63
CA VAL A 2 37.09 0.38 9.72
C VAL A 2 37.91 0.38 11.00
N ILE A 3 38.07 1.55 11.62
CA ILE A 3 38.78 1.68 12.91
C ILE A 3 37.75 1.35 14.00
N LEU A 4 37.83 0.14 14.58
CA LEU A 4 37.02 -0.26 15.73
C LEU A 4 37.54 0.48 16.98
N ARG A 5 36.86 1.54 17.39
CA ARG A 5 37.03 2.16 18.71
C ARG A 5 35.88 1.74 19.63
N SER A 6 36.14 1.71 20.94
CA SER A 6 35.11 1.35 21.93
C SER A 6 33.96 2.35 21.92
N LEU A 7 32.73 1.85 22.03
CA LEU A 7 31.52 2.68 22.18
C LEU A 7 31.38 3.24 23.60
N ASP A 8 32.13 2.71 24.57
CA ASP A 8 32.13 3.14 25.97
C ASP A 8 33.05 4.34 26.24
N VAL A 9 33.58 4.98 25.19
CA VAL A 9 34.45 6.15 25.34
C VAL A 9 33.60 7.35 25.78
N PRO A 10 33.91 8.00 26.92
CA PRO A 10 33.22 9.20 27.35
C PRO A 10 33.45 10.34 26.35
N VAL A 11 32.41 11.13 26.13
CA VAL A 11 32.42 12.33 25.28
C VAL A 11 32.29 13.52 26.22
N VAL A 12 33.31 14.37 26.23
CA VAL A 12 33.36 15.57 27.06
C VAL A 12 32.56 16.68 26.39
N GLY A 13 31.56 17.20 27.10
CA GLY A 13 30.80 18.37 26.69
C GLY A 13 31.63 19.66 26.74
N ASN A 14 31.13 20.74 26.12
CA ASN A 14 31.82 22.03 26.11
C ASN A 14 31.92 22.70 27.51
N ASP A 15 31.16 22.18 28.47
CA ASP A 15 31.13 22.46 29.91
C ASP A 15 32.10 21.59 30.73
N GLY A 16 32.81 20.65 30.10
CA GLY A 16 33.82 19.82 30.74
C GLY A 16 33.26 18.63 31.52
N THR A 17 31.96 18.34 31.43
CA THR A 17 31.36 17.15 32.03
C THR A 17 31.35 15.98 31.05
N GLU A 18 31.58 14.77 31.58
CA GLU A 18 31.59 13.51 30.84
C GLU A 18 30.24 12.79 30.97
N ASP A 19 29.15 13.49 30.68
CA ASP A 19 27.78 12.99 30.93
C ASP A 19 27.23 12.11 29.80
N THR A 20 28.01 11.86 28.74
CA THR A 20 27.56 11.10 27.56
C THR A 20 28.70 10.30 26.97
N THR A 21 28.38 9.18 26.33
CA THR A 21 29.35 8.22 25.79
C THR A 21 29.15 8.10 24.28
N VAL A 22 30.19 7.77 23.51
CA VAL A 22 30.12 7.69 22.03
C VAL A 22 28.96 6.80 21.57
N GLY A 23 28.72 5.67 22.24
CA GLY A 23 27.62 4.75 21.91
C GLY A 23 26.21 5.34 22.03
N ILE A 24 26.01 6.38 22.85
CA ILE A 24 24.70 7.05 23.00
C ILE A 24 24.45 8.03 21.85
N LEU A 25 25.51 8.60 21.28
CA LEU A 25 25.44 9.59 20.20
C LEU A 25 25.49 8.97 18.81
N VAL A 26 25.98 7.73 18.70
CA VAL A 26 26.01 6.98 17.44
C VAL A 26 24.59 6.55 17.10
N ALA A 27 24.02 7.15 16.06
CA ALA A 27 22.78 6.70 15.48
C ALA A 27 22.89 5.21 15.09
N ALA A 28 21.86 4.43 15.39
CA ALA A 28 21.76 3.07 14.89
C ALA A 28 21.89 3.08 13.37
N GLY A 29 22.66 2.15 12.80
CA GLY A 29 22.82 2.06 11.34
C GLY A 29 21.53 1.73 10.60
N ASP A 30 20.53 1.21 11.32
CA ASP A 30 19.19 0.93 10.85
C ASP A 30 18.19 1.86 11.55
N ASN A 31 17.28 2.48 10.78
CA ASN A 31 16.13 3.22 11.30
C ASN A 31 15.09 2.23 11.86
N LEU A 32 15.36 1.71 13.07
CA LEU A 32 14.52 0.69 13.70
C LEU A 32 13.06 1.18 13.90
N GLU A 33 12.88 2.46 14.23
CA GLU A 33 11.56 3.06 14.46
C GLU A 33 10.71 3.13 13.18
N GLU A 34 11.32 3.58 12.07
CA GLU A 34 10.69 3.63 10.75
C GLU A 34 10.30 2.22 10.28
N ASN A 35 11.18 1.23 10.49
CA ASN A 35 10.90 -0.17 10.18
C ASN A 35 9.73 -0.76 10.99
N VAL A 36 9.56 -0.37 12.25
CA VAL A 36 8.47 -0.85 13.11
C VAL A 36 7.14 -0.19 12.72
N VAL A 37 7.13 1.11 12.43
CA VAL A 37 5.94 1.82 11.92
C VAL A 37 5.51 1.24 10.58
N ASP A 38 6.44 1.06 9.65
CA ASP A 38 6.20 0.43 8.35
C ASP A 38 5.68 -1.00 8.49
N GLN A 39 6.14 -1.74 9.51
CA GLN A 39 5.64 -3.08 9.79
C GLN A 39 4.18 -3.05 10.30
N MET A 40 3.87 -2.18 11.25
CA MET A 40 2.51 -2.03 11.77
C MET A 40 1.51 -1.60 10.69
N GLU A 41 1.91 -0.65 9.84
CA GLU A 41 1.09 -0.22 8.72
C GLU A 41 0.85 -1.36 7.72
N ARG A 42 1.88 -2.13 7.37
CA ARG A 42 1.76 -3.33 6.51
C ARG A 42 0.82 -4.37 7.08
N GLU A 43 0.91 -4.66 8.38
CA GLU A 43 0.02 -5.62 9.04
C GLU A 43 -1.43 -5.15 9.01
N SER A 44 -1.67 -3.86 9.30
CA SER A 44 -3.01 -3.26 9.24
C SER A 44 -3.60 -3.28 7.81
N LEU A 45 -2.76 -3.05 6.80
CA LEU A 45 -3.12 -3.10 5.39
C LEU A 45 -3.48 -4.53 4.98
N CYS A 46 -2.65 -5.52 5.33
CA CYS A 46 -2.93 -6.92 5.05
C CYS A 46 -4.27 -7.38 5.67
N ALA A 47 -4.52 -7.02 6.93
CA ALA A 47 -5.78 -7.34 7.60
C ALA A 47 -6.99 -6.70 6.89
N THR A 48 -6.86 -5.43 6.50
CA THR A 48 -7.93 -4.70 5.78
C THR A 48 -8.19 -5.29 4.41
N LEU A 49 -7.14 -5.63 3.64
CA LEU A 49 -7.24 -6.26 2.33
C LEU A 49 -7.97 -7.59 2.41
N TRP A 50 -7.57 -8.48 3.32
CA TRP A 50 -8.23 -9.78 3.46
C TRP A 50 -9.67 -9.66 3.92
N ARG A 51 -9.98 -8.71 4.83
CA ARG A 51 -11.38 -8.42 5.20
C ARG A 51 -12.23 -7.97 4.01
N CYS A 52 -11.67 -7.12 3.14
CA CYS A 52 -12.35 -6.72 1.91
C CYS A 52 -12.53 -7.89 0.94
N VAL A 53 -11.56 -8.80 0.84
CA VAL A 53 -11.66 -10.02 0.02
C VAL A 53 -12.75 -10.96 0.57
N ASP A 54 -12.82 -11.17 1.88
CA ASP A 54 -13.83 -12.02 2.53
C ASP A 54 -15.25 -11.47 2.36
N SER A 55 -15.40 -10.16 2.16
CA SER A 55 -16.70 -9.54 1.87
C SER A 55 -17.23 -9.82 0.45
N LEU A 56 -16.42 -10.40 -0.43
CA LEU A 56 -16.81 -10.64 -1.81
C LEU A 56 -17.81 -11.80 -1.94
N PRO A 57 -18.75 -11.72 -2.90
CA PRO A 57 -19.79 -12.71 -3.04
C PRO A 57 -19.31 -14.01 -3.71
N GLY A 58 -19.84 -15.14 -3.22
CA GLY A 58 -19.70 -16.44 -3.86
C GLY A 58 -18.26 -16.97 -3.81
N ILE A 59 -17.76 -17.47 -4.94
CA ILE A 59 -16.42 -18.09 -5.05
C ILE A 59 -15.29 -17.07 -5.26
N GLN A 60 -15.61 -15.78 -5.31
CA GLN A 60 -14.64 -14.71 -5.57
C GLN A 60 -13.52 -14.64 -4.52
N PRO A 61 -13.79 -14.76 -3.20
CA PRO A 61 -12.72 -14.80 -2.20
C PRO A 61 -11.74 -15.95 -2.47
N ASP A 62 -12.23 -17.16 -2.72
CA ASP A 62 -11.40 -18.35 -2.97
C ASP A 62 -10.52 -18.20 -4.21
N VAL A 63 -11.06 -17.62 -5.28
CA VAL A 63 -10.30 -17.34 -6.51
C VAL A 63 -9.18 -16.32 -6.25
N ILE A 64 -9.44 -15.28 -5.46
CA ILE A 64 -8.43 -14.26 -5.09
C ILE A 64 -7.39 -14.83 -4.13
N LEU A 65 -7.80 -15.60 -3.12
CA LEU A 65 -6.91 -16.34 -2.20
C LEU A 65 -5.99 -17.30 -2.96
N SER A 66 -6.54 -18.08 -3.88
CA SER A 66 -5.77 -19.00 -4.73
C SER A 66 -4.77 -18.23 -5.62
N ARG A 67 -5.18 -17.08 -6.14
CA ARG A 67 -4.35 -16.28 -7.04
C ARG A 67 -3.17 -15.61 -6.33
N TYR A 68 -3.42 -14.93 -5.22
CA TYR A 68 -2.43 -14.08 -4.55
C TYR A 68 -1.86 -14.69 -3.27
N GLY A 69 -2.62 -15.52 -2.55
CA GLY A 69 -2.13 -16.27 -1.39
C GLY A 69 -1.30 -17.50 -1.78
N GLN A 70 -1.72 -18.21 -2.83
CA GLN A 70 -1.04 -19.44 -3.30
C GLN A 70 -0.23 -19.26 -4.59
N ASN A 71 -0.24 -18.05 -5.18
CA ASN A 71 0.45 -17.73 -6.44
C ASN A 71 0.07 -18.63 -7.63
N LEU A 72 -1.18 -19.09 -7.69
CA LEU A 72 -1.64 -19.95 -8.79
C LEU A 72 -1.93 -19.16 -10.08
N THR A 73 -1.73 -19.84 -11.22
CA THR A 73 -2.21 -19.34 -12.52
C THR A 73 -3.75 -19.32 -12.55
N ILE A 74 -4.38 -18.51 -13.41
CA ILE A 74 -5.86 -18.49 -13.51
C ILE A 74 -6.44 -19.89 -13.79
N LYS A 75 -5.71 -20.71 -14.56
CA LYS A 75 -6.09 -22.11 -14.79
C LYS A 75 -6.02 -22.91 -13.48
N GLY A 76 -4.91 -22.82 -12.75
CA GLY A 76 -4.76 -23.47 -11.45
C GLY A 76 -5.77 -23.01 -10.41
N CYS A 77 -6.15 -21.73 -10.39
CA CYS A 77 -7.25 -21.22 -9.56
C CYS A 77 -8.57 -21.90 -9.93
N GLY A 78 -8.84 -22.08 -11.23
CA GLY A 78 -10.01 -22.81 -11.69
C GLY A 78 -10.02 -24.24 -11.18
N ASP A 79 -8.91 -24.95 -11.35
CA ASP A 79 -8.75 -26.34 -10.89
C ASP A 79 -8.92 -26.44 -9.36
N ALA A 80 -8.35 -25.50 -8.59
CA ALA A 80 -8.46 -25.46 -7.13
C ALA A 80 -9.89 -25.14 -6.65
N CYS A 81 -10.60 -24.26 -7.34
CA CYS A 81 -11.99 -23.89 -7.02
C CYS A 81 -13.04 -24.81 -7.67
N GLY A 82 -12.64 -25.84 -8.43
CA GLY A 82 -13.56 -26.74 -9.14
C GLY A 82 -14.35 -26.09 -10.28
N ILE A 83 -13.81 -25.01 -10.88
CA ILE A 83 -14.44 -24.24 -11.95
C ILE A 83 -13.57 -24.22 -13.21
N THR A 84 -14.17 -23.87 -14.35
CA THR A 84 -13.40 -23.70 -15.60
C THR A 84 -12.46 -22.48 -15.52
N ALA A 85 -11.34 -22.51 -16.22
CA ALA A 85 -10.41 -21.38 -16.28
C ALA A 85 -11.05 -20.09 -16.83
N ALA A 86 -12.05 -20.20 -17.71
CA ALA A 86 -12.78 -19.05 -18.23
C ALA A 86 -13.66 -18.40 -17.15
N GLU A 87 -14.35 -19.23 -16.36
CA GLU A 87 -15.16 -18.74 -15.24
C GLU A 87 -14.27 -18.18 -14.11
N ALA A 88 -13.14 -18.82 -13.81
CA ALA A 88 -12.15 -18.30 -12.87
C ALA A 88 -11.66 -16.90 -13.26
N ARG A 89 -11.37 -16.67 -14.55
CA ARG A 89 -11.01 -15.34 -15.06
C ARG A 89 -12.13 -14.33 -14.84
N LYS A 90 -13.36 -14.70 -15.20
CA LYS A 90 -14.53 -13.83 -15.04
C LYS A 90 -14.78 -13.46 -13.58
N GLN A 91 -14.68 -14.42 -12.66
CA GLN A 91 -14.85 -14.18 -11.23
C GLN A 91 -13.73 -13.33 -10.66
N HIS A 92 -12.47 -13.58 -11.07
CA HIS A 92 -11.33 -12.76 -10.72
C HIS A 92 -11.53 -11.29 -11.16
N ASP A 93 -11.92 -11.06 -12.41
CA ASP A 93 -12.11 -9.70 -12.93
C ASP A 93 -13.27 -8.97 -12.23
N LYS A 94 -14.35 -9.70 -11.92
CA LYS A 94 -15.49 -9.18 -11.16
C LYS A 94 -15.11 -8.85 -9.72
N ALA A 95 -14.32 -9.71 -9.07
CA ALA A 95 -13.77 -9.48 -7.74
C ALA A 95 -12.93 -8.19 -7.70
N LEU A 96 -11.97 -8.03 -8.62
CA LEU A 96 -11.14 -6.82 -8.69
C LEU A 96 -11.93 -5.54 -9.01
N ARG A 97 -13.05 -5.65 -9.75
CA ARG A 97 -13.95 -4.52 -10.00
C ARG A 97 -14.70 -4.13 -8.72
N ASN A 98 -15.19 -5.11 -7.98
CA ASN A 98 -15.87 -4.88 -6.71
C ASN A 98 -14.93 -4.28 -5.65
N LEU A 99 -13.71 -4.80 -5.53
CA LEU A 99 -12.71 -4.28 -4.58
C LEU A 99 -12.32 -2.82 -4.87
N ARG A 100 -12.31 -2.40 -6.14
CA ARG A 100 -12.01 -1.02 -6.54
C ARG A 100 -13.16 -0.04 -6.35
N SER A 101 -14.37 -0.52 -6.11
CA SER A 101 -15.59 0.31 -6.09
C SER A 101 -16.30 0.26 -4.75
N GLY A 102 -17.24 1.20 -4.56
CA GLY A 102 -18.07 1.27 -3.35
C GLY A 102 -17.26 1.44 -2.07
N GLU A 103 -17.70 0.75 -1.02
CA GLU A 103 -17.10 0.83 0.32
C GLU A 103 -15.70 0.19 0.38
N ASN A 104 -15.46 -0.89 -0.35
CA ASN A 104 -14.13 -1.51 -0.41
C ASN A 104 -13.10 -0.55 -1.03
N GLY A 105 -13.48 0.14 -2.11
CA GLY A 105 -12.61 1.15 -2.70
C GLY A 105 -12.30 2.30 -1.74
N LYS A 106 -13.27 2.75 -0.93
CA LYS A 106 -13.04 3.79 0.08
C LYS A 106 -12.09 3.35 1.19
N LEU A 107 -12.19 2.09 1.63
CA LEU A 107 -11.32 1.53 2.67
C LEU A 107 -9.87 1.34 2.19
N LEU A 108 -9.68 1.00 0.91
CA LEU A 108 -8.36 0.70 0.37
C LEU A 108 -7.62 1.93 -0.18
N ARG A 109 -8.33 3.00 -0.54
CA ARG A 109 -7.74 4.24 -1.08
C ARG A 109 -6.67 4.88 -0.19
N PRO A 110 -6.84 4.99 1.14
CA PRO A 110 -5.84 5.64 2.00
C PRO A 110 -4.46 4.97 1.99
N PHE A 111 -4.40 3.68 1.63
CA PHE A 111 -3.15 2.93 1.55
C PHE A 111 -2.45 3.07 0.19
N LEU A 112 -3.04 3.79 -0.77
CA LEU A 112 -2.38 4.08 -2.04
C LEU A 112 -1.39 5.23 -1.86
N PRO A 113 -0.20 5.15 -2.49
CA PRO A 113 0.73 6.28 -2.51
C PRO A 113 0.07 7.54 -3.07
N ASP A 114 0.44 8.71 -2.55
CA ASP A 114 -0.15 10.00 -2.95
C ASP A 114 -0.12 10.22 -4.47
N TYR A 115 0.98 9.85 -5.14
CA TYR A 115 1.11 9.97 -6.59
C TYR A 115 0.07 9.11 -7.36
N ALA A 116 -0.31 7.95 -6.81
CA ALA A 116 -1.29 7.06 -7.44
C ALA A 116 -2.71 7.60 -7.27
N GLN A 117 -3.00 8.25 -6.14
CA GLN A 117 -4.27 8.92 -5.90
C GLN A 117 -4.44 10.10 -6.87
N ILE A 118 -3.42 10.96 -6.96
CA ILE A 118 -3.37 12.10 -7.89
C ILE A 118 -3.54 11.63 -9.34
N TYR A 119 -2.74 10.66 -9.79
CA TYR A 119 -2.83 10.14 -11.16
C TYR A 119 -4.22 9.58 -11.49
N SER A 120 -4.81 8.81 -10.56
CA SER A 120 -6.15 8.25 -10.77
C SER A 120 -7.25 9.33 -10.85
N SER A 121 -7.12 10.41 -10.08
CA SER A 121 -8.09 11.52 -10.08
C SER A 121 -8.06 12.32 -11.38
N VAL A 122 -6.87 12.52 -11.96
CA VAL A 122 -6.68 13.20 -13.25
C VAL A 122 -7.25 12.41 -14.42
N LEU A 123 -7.31 11.07 -14.32
CA LEU A 123 -7.85 10.21 -15.38
C LEU A 123 -9.37 10.05 -15.34
N VAL A 124 -10.05 10.60 -14.34
CA VAL A 124 -11.51 10.53 -14.20
C VAL A 124 -12.14 11.86 -14.59
N GLY A 125 -13.12 11.83 -15.50
CA GLY A 125 -13.94 13.00 -15.84
C GLY A 125 -13.36 13.94 -16.90
N ASN A 126 -12.32 13.52 -17.61
CA ASN A 126 -11.64 14.21 -18.72
C ASN A 126 -12.45 14.14 -20.04
N GLY A 127 -13.78 14.10 -19.92
CA GLY A 127 -14.70 14.14 -21.06
C GLY A 127 -14.92 15.58 -21.53
N TRP A 128 -15.02 15.75 -22.85
CA TRP A 128 -15.36 17.02 -23.51
C TRP A 128 -16.55 17.74 -22.85
N GLU A 129 -17.59 16.99 -22.51
CA GLU A 129 -18.81 17.54 -21.90
C GLU A 129 -18.55 18.20 -20.54
N ARG A 130 -17.70 17.58 -19.70
CA ARG A 130 -17.38 18.08 -18.37
C ARG A 130 -16.50 19.34 -18.45
N PHE A 131 -15.55 19.35 -19.39
CA PHE A 131 -14.74 20.52 -19.68
C PHE A 131 -15.61 21.69 -20.18
N ASN A 132 -16.57 21.44 -21.07
CA ASN A 132 -17.42 22.51 -21.59
C ASN A 132 -18.34 23.14 -20.51
N GLN A 133 -18.64 22.39 -19.45
CA GLN A 133 -19.42 22.88 -18.30
C GLN A 133 -18.57 23.62 -17.26
N THR A 134 -17.38 23.07 -16.95
CA THR A 134 -16.54 23.55 -15.84
C THR A 134 -15.36 24.42 -16.28
N TRP A 135 -15.05 24.44 -17.57
CA TRP A 135 -13.87 25.09 -18.18
C TRP A 135 -12.53 24.73 -17.53
N THR A 136 -12.50 23.60 -16.80
CA THR A 136 -11.36 23.18 -16.01
C THR A 136 -10.98 21.77 -16.43
N SER A 137 -9.71 21.56 -16.80
CA SER A 137 -9.21 20.22 -17.11
C SER A 137 -9.03 19.38 -15.84
N SER A 138 -9.06 18.04 -15.95
CA SER A 138 -8.87 17.15 -14.80
C SER A 138 -7.51 17.34 -14.10
N THR A 139 -6.48 17.74 -14.85
CA THR A 139 -5.17 18.13 -14.29
C THR A 139 -5.24 19.42 -13.49
N GLU A 140 -5.93 20.45 -14.00
CA GLU A 140 -6.08 21.74 -13.32
C GLU A 140 -6.96 21.59 -12.08
N GLN A 141 -8.00 20.77 -12.13
CA GLN A 141 -8.89 20.54 -10.99
C GLN A 141 -8.13 19.98 -9.78
N VAL A 142 -7.23 19.02 -10.02
CA VAL A 142 -6.42 18.41 -8.95
C VAL A 142 -5.33 19.37 -8.46
N ALA A 143 -4.70 20.13 -9.37
CA ALA A 143 -3.68 21.11 -9.00
C ALA A 143 -4.25 22.30 -8.20
N LEU A 144 -5.52 22.63 -8.42
CA LEU A 144 -6.23 23.72 -7.75
C LEU A 144 -7.10 23.25 -6.56
N GLU A 145 -7.09 21.95 -6.25
CA GLU A 145 -7.88 21.34 -5.16
C GLU A 145 -9.41 21.63 -5.23
N LEU A 146 -9.98 21.62 -6.44
CA LEU A 146 -11.38 21.99 -6.74
C LEU A 146 -12.39 20.83 -6.69
#